data_AF-A0A182YSY6-F1
#
_entry.id   AF-A0A182YSY6-F1
#
_cell.length_a   1.000
_cell.length_b   1.000
_cell.length_c   1.000
_cell.angle_alpha   90.00
_cell.angle_beta   90.00
_cell.angle_gamma   90.00
#
_symmetry.space_group_name_H-M   'P 1'
#
loop_
_entity.id
_entity.type
_entity.pdbx_description
1 polymer ?
#
loop_
_entity_poly.entity_id
_entity_poly.type
_entity_poly.pdbx_seq_one_letter_code
_entity_poly.pdbx_strand_id
1 'polypeptide(L)'
;MLQIRAIIADSPARAFIKGVISFNAKNGCLKCISEGKSIQGRVAYSECIAADRTDEGFRMRLYGDHHKFDSPLLHLHCLDMVKQVIVADSLHLIDLGVTKL
;
A
#
# COMPACT_ATOMS: atom_id res chain seq x y z
N MET A 1 4.73 13.37 23.44
CA MET A 1 3.63 12.87 22.59
C MET A 1 4.15 11.69 21.78
N LEU A 2 3.47 10.56 21.79
CA LEU A 2 3.92 9.35 21.10
C LEU A 2 3.50 9.41 19.62
N GLN A 3 4.45 9.20 18.71
CA GLN A 3 4.20 9.13 17.26
C GLN A 3 4.87 7.89 16.69
N ILE A 4 4.16 7.15 15.86
CA ILE A 4 4.73 6.03 15.10
C ILE A 4 5.48 6.64 13.91
N ARG A 5 6.77 6.38 13.76
CA ARG A 5 7.54 6.93 12.64
C ARG A 5 7.24 6.21 11.33
N ALA A 6 7.25 4.88 11.37
CA ALA A 6 7.06 4.02 10.23
C ALA A 6 6.66 2.62 10.67
N ILE A 7 5.90 1.93 9.81
CA ILE A 7 5.70 0.50 9.84
C ILE A 7 6.43 -0.07 8.63
N ILE A 8 7.43 -0.89 8.88
CA ILE A 8 8.25 -1.56 7.88
C ILE A 8 7.88 -3.04 7.92
N ALA A 9 7.40 -3.55 6.80
CA ALA A 9 6.99 -4.93 6.63
C ALA A 9 7.05 -5.28 5.13
N ASP A 10 7.02 -6.57 4.79
CA ASP A 10 7.00 -7.01 3.40
C ASP A 10 5.66 -6.68 2.68
N SER A 11 5.60 -6.89 1.37
CA SER A 11 4.41 -6.53 0.57
C SER A 11 3.12 -7.22 1.04
N PRO A 12 3.08 -8.54 1.31
CA PRO A 12 1.90 -9.20 1.86
C PRO A 12 1.50 -8.66 3.23
N ALA A 13 2.44 -8.49 4.16
CA ALA A 13 2.12 -7.99 5.50
C ALA A 13 1.59 -6.57 5.45
N ARG A 14 2.16 -5.67 4.62
CA ARG A 14 1.64 -4.30 4.44
C ARG A 14 0.18 -4.28 3.98
N ALA A 15 -0.18 -5.14 3.03
CA ALA A 15 -1.56 -5.25 2.58
C ALA A 15 -2.48 -5.78 3.69
N PHE A 16 -2.02 -6.79 4.42
CA PHE A 16 -2.76 -7.40 5.52
C PHE A 16 -3.03 -6.42 6.67
N ILE A 17 -1.98 -5.77 7.20
CA ILE A 17 -2.12 -4.84 8.32
C ILE A 17 -2.95 -3.61 7.97
N LYS A 18 -2.97 -3.19 6.70
CA LYS A 18 -3.83 -2.08 6.23
C LYS A 18 -5.27 -2.52 5.99
N GLY A 19 -5.54 -3.82 5.89
CA GLY A 19 -6.86 -4.34 5.52
C GLY A 19 -7.20 -4.08 4.05
N VAL A 20 -6.21 -4.16 3.15
CA VAL A 20 -6.36 -3.84 1.72
C VAL A 20 -6.04 -5.02 0.83
N ILE A 21 -6.40 -4.91 -0.45
CA ILE A 21 -6.01 -5.90 -1.46
C ILE A 21 -4.48 -5.94 -1.64
N SER A 22 -4.01 -7.09 -2.08
CA SER A 22 -2.58 -7.35 -2.27
C SER A 22 -2.02 -6.54 -3.44
N PHE A 23 -0.70 -6.32 -3.42
CA PHE A 23 0.04 -5.58 -4.45
C PHE A 23 -0.13 -6.14 -5.87
N ASN A 24 -0.48 -7.42 -5.98
CA ASN A 24 -0.74 -8.14 -7.24
C ASN A 24 -2.18 -7.99 -7.75
N ALA A 25 -3.05 -7.25 -7.08
CA ALA A 25 -4.40 -6.94 -7.55
C ALA A 25 -4.40 -5.66 -8.39
N LYS A 26 -5.39 -5.46 -9.27
CA LYS A 26 -5.46 -4.27 -10.14
C LYS A 26 -5.45 -2.95 -9.34
N ASN A 27 -6.21 -2.84 -8.26
CA ASN A 27 -6.23 -1.64 -7.42
C ASN A 27 -5.23 -1.70 -6.25
N GLY A 28 -4.16 -2.50 -6.38
CA GLY A 28 -3.27 -2.88 -5.28
C GLY A 28 -2.13 -1.93 -4.94
N CYS A 29 -1.91 -0.84 -5.70
CA CYS A 29 -0.95 0.20 -5.30
C CYS A 29 -1.31 0.67 -3.88
N LEU A 30 -0.35 0.78 -2.97
CA LEU A 30 -0.61 1.20 -1.59
C LEU A 30 -0.56 2.72 -1.39
N LYS A 31 -0.03 3.45 -2.38
CA LYS A 31 0.22 4.89 -2.34
C LYS A 31 -0.67 5.71 -3.28
N CYS A 32 -1.09 5.12 -4.39
CA CYS A 32 -1.60 5.85 -5.56
C CYS A 32 -2.85 5.19 -6.17
N ILE A 33 -3.82 5.97 -6.61
CA ILE A 33 -5.05 5.49 -7.26
C ILE A 33 -4.74 5.13 -8.72
N SER A 34 -3.90 4.12 -8.92
CA SER A 34 -3.53 3.58 -10.23
C SER A 34 -4.19 2.22 -10.45
N GLU A 35 -4.64 1.96 -11.67
CA GLU A 35 -5.10 0.62 -12.06
C GLU A 35 -3.95 -0.18 -12.70
N GLY A 36 -3.59 -1.28 -12.04
CA GLY A 36 -2.60 -2.22 -12.53
C GLY A 36 -3.13 -3.03 -13.72
N LYS A 37 -2.31 -3.16 -14.75
CA LYS A 37 -2.60 -3.96 -15.95
C LYS A 37 -1.95 -5.32 -15.83
N SER A 38 -2.67 -6.37 -16.22
CA SER A 38 -2.09 -7.72 -16.28
C SER A 38 -1.23 -7.85 -17.54
N ILE A 39 0.06 -8.10 -17.36
CA ILE A 39 1.06 -8.32 -18.41
C ILE A 39 1.71 -9.66 -18.11
N GLN A 40 1.53 -10.65 -18.98
CA GLN A 40 2.13 -12.00 -18.85
C GLN A 40 1.88 -12.65 -17.46
N GLY A 41 0.66 -12.51 -16.92
CA GLY A 41 0.28 -13.07 -15.62
C GLY A 41 0.79 -12.29 -14.41
N ARG A 42 1.39 -11.11 -14.60
CA ARG A 42 1.84 -10.20 -13.55
C ARG A 42 1.07 -8.89 -13.63
N VAL A 43 0.70 -8.31 -12.50
CA VAL A 43 0.10 -6.96 -12.48
C VAL A 43 1.20 -5.91 -12.45
N ALA A 44 1.18 -5.00 -13.41
CA ALA A 44 2.11 -3.89 -13.55
C ALA A 44 1.36 -2.56 -13.57
N TYR A 45 1.84 -1.61 -12.76
CA TYR A 45 1.34 -0.24 -12.72
C TYR A 45 2.18 0.61 -13.66
N SER A 46 1.66 0.87 -14.86
CA SER A 46 2.35 1.62 -15.92
C SER A 46 1.99 3.10 -15.94
N GLU A 47 1.00 3.51 -15.15
CA GLU A 47 0.59 4.89 -15.03
C GLU A 47 1.60 5.66 -14.18
N CYS A 48 2.38 6.54 -14.82
CA CYS A 48 3.31 7.42 -14.12
C CYS A 48 2.64 8.62 -13.44
N ILE A 49 1.37 8.88 -13.78
CA ILE A 49 0.58 10.01 -13.26
C ILE A 49 -0.73 9.45 -12.72
N ALA A 50 -0.75 9.17 -11.43
CA ALA A 50 -1.95 8.75 -10.70
C ALA A 50 -2.08 9.62 -9.44
N ALA A 51 -3.33 9.90 -9.03
CA ALA A 51 -3.57 10.66 -7.82
C ALA A 51 -3.10 9.88 -6.58
N ASP A 52 -2.51 10.58 -5.61
CA ASP A 52 -2.10 9.96 -4.36
C ASP A 52 -3.32 9.60 -3.50
N ARG A 53 -3.21 8.48 -2.77
CA ARG A 53 -4.10 8.22 -1.65
C ARG A 53 -3.72 9.12 -0.48
N THR A 54 -4.73 9.54 0.28
CA THR A 54 -4.57 10.32 1.50
C THR A 54 -5.05 9.52 2.69
N ASP A 55 -4.60 9.88 3.89
CA ASP A 55 -5.07 9.26 5.13
C ASP A 55 -6.58 9.49 5.32
N GLU A 56 -7.02 10.73 5.06
CA GLU A 56 -8.42 11.11 5.17
C GLU A 56 -9.29 10.30 4.20
N GLY A 57 -8.86 10.20 2.93
CA GLY A 57 -9.57 9.41 1.93
C GLY A 57 -9.59 7.91 2.25
N PHE A 58 -8.51 7.40 2.87
CA PHE A 58 -8.44 6.02 3.32
C PHE A 58 -9.44 5.75 4.46
N ARG A 59 -9.50 6.64 5.46
CA ARG A 59 -10.41 6.57 6.60
C ARG A 59 -11.88 6.75 6.18
N MET A 60 -12.14 7.57 5.18
CA MET A 60 -13.47 7.72 4.55
C MET A 60 -13.83 6.58 3.60
N ARG A 61 -12.95 5.58 3.41
CA ARG A 61 -13.13 4.44 2.51
C ARG A 61 -13.40 4.84 1.05
N LEU A 62 -12.76 5.89 0.56
CA LEU A 62 -12.96 6.40 -0.80
C LEU A 62 -12.43 5.47 -1.91
N TYR A 63 -11.64 4.44 -1.58
CA TYR A 63 -10.92 3.63 -2.56
C TYR A 63 -11.57 2.29 -2.90
N GLY A 64 -12.88 2.12 -2.66
CA GLY A 64 -13.66 0.97 -3.13
C GLY A 64 -12.99 -0.39 -2.92
N ASP A 65 -12.82 -1.16 -3.99
CA ASP A 65 -12.20 -2.49 -4.02
C ASP A 65 -10.78 -2.56 -3.46
N HIS A 66 -10.11 -1.42 -3.27
CA HIS A 66 -8.84 -1.39 -2.55
C HIS A 66 -9.00 -1.89 -1.11
N HIS A 67 -10.13 -1.60 -0.45
CA HIS A 67 -10.39 -1.94 0.94
C HIS A 67 -11.02 -3.33 1.07
N LYS A 68 -10.40 -4.22 1.87
CA LYS A 68 -10.97 -5.53 2.23
C LYS A 68 -11.71 -5.49 3.55
N PHE A 69 -11.12 -4.88 4.58
CA PHE A 69 -11.69 -4.79 5.93
C PHE A 69 -11.10 -3.59 6.67
N ASP A 70 -11.73 -3.18 7.76
CA ASP A 70 -11.21 -2.11 8.61
C ASP A 70 -10.09 -2.64 9.50
N SER A 71 -8.90 -2.08 9.32
CA SER A 71 -7.75 -2.42 10.16
C SER A 71 -7.91 -1.81 11.56
N PRO A 72 -7.52 -2.52 12.63
CA PRO A 72 -7.40 -1.94 13.96
C PRO A 72 -6.50 -0.68 14.01
N LEU A 73 -5.57 -0.55 13.06
CA LEU A 73 -4.70 0.63 12.93
C LEU A 73 -5.48 1.93 12.65
N LEU A 74 -6.72 1.85 12.15
CA LEU A 74 -7.57 3.01 11.96
C LEU A 74 -7.91 3.72 13.28
N HIS A 75 -7.88 3.02 14.43
CA HIS A 75 -8.09 3.65 15.74
C HIS A 75 -6.88 4.49 16.20
N LEU A 76 -5.74 4.37 15.54
CA LEU A 76 -4.55 5.16 15.84
C LEU A 76 -4.60 6.47 15.05
N HIS A 77 -5.07 7.54 15.67
CA HIS A 77 -5.12 8.88 15.04
C HIS A 77 -3.73 9.51 14.83
N CYS A 78 -2.71 9.00 15.50
CA CYS A 78 -1.32 9.41 15.26
C CYS A 78 -0.64 8.65 14.10
N LEU A 79 -1.40 7.80 13.40
CA LEU A 79 -0.94 7.00 12.28
C LEU A 79 -1.64 7.40 10.97
N ASP A 80 -0.87 7.89 9.99
CA ASP A 80 -1.23 8.07 8.60
C ASP A 80 -1.12 6.72 7.87
N MET A 81 -2.28 6.19 7.47
CA MET A 81 -2.45 4.88 6.83
C MET A 81 -1.78 4.78 5.45
N VAL A 82 -1.45 5.91 4.83
CA VAL A 82 -0.77 5.95 3.53
C VAL A 82 0.72 6.19 3.74
N LYS A 83 1.13 7.23 4.45
CA LYS A 83 2.53 7.66 4.54
C LYS A 83 3.38 6.76 5.44
N GLN A 84 2.90 6.40 6.62
CA GLN A 84 3.72 5.69 7.62
C GLN A 84 3.80 4.18 7.38
N VAL A 85 2.96 3.60 6.54
CA VAL A 85 3.21 2.26 5.99
C VAL A 85 4.14 2.42 4.77
N ILE A 86 5.42 2.13 4.98
CA ILE A 86 6.47 2.39 3.98
C ILE A 86 6.46 1.27 2.95
N VAL A 87 6.44 1.65 1.67
CA VAL A 87 6.42 0.73 0.52
C VAL A 87 7.80 0.67 -0.15
N ALA A 88 8.58 1.73 0.01
CA ALA A 88 9.90 1.91 -0.58
C ALA A 88 10.97 1.90 0.50
N ASP A 89 11.30 0.72 1.00
CA ASP A 89 12.51 0.51 1.80
C ASP A 89 13.56 -0.23 0.96
N SER A 90 14.84 0.15 1.13
CA SER A 90 15.96 -0.36 0.33
C SER A 90 16.02 -1.89 0.33
N LEU A 91 15.71 -2.52 1.48
CA LEU A 91 15.72 -3.97 1.61
C LEU A 91 14.67 -4.61 0.69
N HIS A 92 13.42 -4.15 0.71
CA HIS A 92 12.38 -4.75 -0.14
C HIS A 92 12.46 -4.34 -1.61
N LEU A 93 12.99 -3.16 -1.94
CA LEU A 93 13.07 -2.69 -3.32
C LEU A 93 14.35 -3.11 -4.05
N ILE A 94 15.50 -3.05 -3.39
CA ILE A 94 16.80 -3.32 -3.99
C ILE A 94 17.22 -4.75 -3.65
N ASP A 95 17.32 -5.06 -2.36
CA ASP A 95 17.96 -6.30 -1.94
C ASP A 95 17.07 -7.53 -2.19
N LEU A 96 15.76 -7.46 -1.93
CA LEU A 96 14.78 -8.52 -2.19
C LEU A 96 14.00 -8.32 -3.50
N GLY A 97 13.82 -7.07 -3.94
CA GLY A 97 13.07 -6.74 -5.15
C GLY A 97 13.82 -7.07 -6.44
N VAL A 98 15.15 -7.02 -6.41
CA VAL A 98 16.04 -7.33 -7.55
C VAL A 98 16.61 -8.75 -7.46
N THR A 99 16.60 -9.40 -6.29
CA THR A 99 16.99 -10.81 -6.15
C THR A 99 15.88 -11.76 -6.59
N LYS A 100 15.61 -11.76 -7.89
CA LYS A 100 15.23 -12.97 -8.61
C LYS A 100 16.31 -13.22 -9.67
N LEU A 101 17.31 -14.00 -9.28
CA LEU A 101 18.03 -14.89 -10.19
C LEU A 101 17.31 -16.25 -10.17
#